data_AF-A0A2M7M4Q2-F1
#
_entry.id   AF-A0A2M7M4Q2-F1
#
_cell.length_a   1.000
_cell.length_b   1.000
_cell.length_c   1.000
_cell.angle_alpha   90.00
_cell.angle_beta   90.00
_cell.angle_gamma   90.00
#
_symmetry.space_group_name_H-M   'P 1'
#
loop_
_entity.id
_entity.type
_entity.pdbx_description
1 polymer ?
#
loop_
_entity_poly.entity_id
_entity_poly.type
_entity_poly.pdbx_seq_one_letter_code
_entity_poly.pdbx_strand_id
1 'polypeptide(L)'
;KRAKGKVITFGIKKKSDFQAREISSVSQGIKFKVNNLKLKLPLFGYFNVYNILAAIAVAKEFKISNQEIKKVLRNFKPLPHHFQLIKLRKFCLIDDTYNSNPLAFREAIEELARMKTEGRRVVIASEMKELGKFSRKEHYLVGKFIAQSKIDFLVTIGKLAKEIGKGASQAGFRKENILHCQSNEEVVKSKKIFLPGDLILVKGSHACHLEGVVEKLKNQERLTSI
;
A
#
# COMPACT_ATOMS: atom_id res chain seq x y z
N LYS A 1 -15.30 23.05 -13.92
CA LYS A 1 -16.61 23.50 -13.38
C LYS A 1 -16.79 22.86 -12.01
N ARG A 2 -17.05 23.64 -10.95
CA ARG A 2 -17.44 23.08 -9.64
C ARG A 2 -18.87 22.51 -9.76
N ALA A 3 -19.16 21.42 -9.06
CA ALA A 3 -20.47 20.76 -9.09
C ALA A 3 -21.59 21.73 -8.66
N LYS A 4 -22.81 21.58 -9.21
CA LYS A 4 -23.99 22.33 -8.73
C LYS A 4 -24.37 21.76 -7.35
N GLY A 5 -24.11 22.51 -6.28
CA GLY A 5 -24.41 22.10 -4.90
C GLY A 5 -23.40 22.62 -3.88
N LYS A 6 -23.62 22.34 -2.60
CA LYS A 6 -22.66 22.60 -1.53
C LYS A 6 -21.42 21.75 -1.77
N VAL A 7 -20.26 22.40 -1.89
CA VAL A 7 -18.98 21.72 -2.06
C VAL A 7 -18.26 21.71 -0.72
N ILE A 8 -17.94 20.51 -0.24
CA ILE A 8 -17.09 20.30 0.95
C ILE A 8 -15.77 19.71 0.48
N THR A 9 -14.67 20.33 0.88
CA THR A 9 -13.32 19.98 0.48
C THR A 9 -12.56 19.34 1.64
N PHE A 10 -11.68 18.40 1.31
CA PHE A 10 -10.77 17.78 2.27
C PHE A 10 -9.37 17.63 1.67
N GLY A 11 -8.35 17.67 2.53
CA GLY A 11 -6.99 17.46 2.07
C GLY A 11 -5.92 17.69 3.12
N ILE A 12 -4.67 17.44 2.74
CA ILE A 12 -3.52 17.57 3.65
C ILE A 12 -2.54 18.68 3.21
N LYS A 13 -2.52 19.04 1.92
CA LYS A 13 -1.58 20.02 1.35
C LYS A 13 -2.15 21.43 1.28
N LYS A 14 -3.34 21.59 0.68
CA LYS A 14 -4.01 22.88 0.48
C LYS A 14 -5.02 23.14 1.59
N LYS A 15 -5.37 24.42 1.81
CA LYS A 15 -6.47 24.80 2.69
C LYS A 15 -7.76 24.12 2.21
N SER A 16 -8.51 23.51 3.13
CA SER A 16 -9.73 22.76 2.85
C SER A 16 -10.65 22.80 4.08
N ASP A 17 -11.94 22.52 3.90
CA ASP A 17 -12.93 22.50 4.99
C ASP A 17 -12.58 21.45 6.06
N PHE A 18 -12.07 20.30 5.61
CA PHE A 18 -11.48 19.27 6.46
C PHE A 18 -10.01 19.09 6.11
N GLN A 19 -9.15 19.89 6.76
CA GLN A 19 -7.72 19.82 6.55
C GLN A 19 -7.02 19.03 7.66
N ALA A 20 -6.28 17.98 7.30
CA ALA A 20 -5.39 17.32 8.25
C ALA A 20 -4.10 18.12 8.46
N ARG A 21 -3.65 18.21 9.72
CA ARG A 21 -2.42 18.87 10.17
C ARG A 21 -1.67 17.99 11.14
N GLU A 22 -0.39 18.30 11.38
CA GLU A 22 0.48 17.55 12.29
C GLU A 22 0.48 16.03 12.01
N ILE A 23 0.49 15.69 10.71
CA ILE A 23 0.47 14.31 10.26
C ILE A 23 1.83 13.69 10.55
N SER A 24 1.83 12.55 11.24
CA SER A 24 3.06 11.83 11.54
C SER A 24 2.82 10.34 11.65
N SER A 25 3.70 9.57 11.03
CA SER A 25 3.74 8.12 11.16
C SER A 25 4.27 7.76 12.55
N VAL A 26 3.62 6.79 13.18
CA VAL A 26 3.98 6.23 14.48
C VAL A 26 4.12 4.71 14.35
N SER A 27 4.70 4.04 15.34
CA SER A 27 4.99 2.60 15.29
C SER A 27 3.77 1.72 14.98
N GLN A 28 2.57 2.18 15.32
CA GLN A 28 1.30 1.46 15.13
C GLN A 28 0.31 2.25 14.26
N GLY A 29 0.81 2.97 13.25
CA GLY A 29 -0.03 3.62 12.23
C GLY A 29 0.24 5.11 12.09
N ILE A 30 -0.80 5.93 12.05
CA ILE A 30 -0.70 7.36 11.74
C ILE A 30 -1.47 8.20 12.75
N LYS A 31 -0.90 9.34 13.14
CA LYS A 31 -1.58 10.36 13.95
C LYS A 31 -1.66 11.67 13.18
N PHE A 32 -2.77 12.37 13.33
CA PHE A 32 -2.99 13.68 12.76
C PHE A 32 -4.11 14.43 13.50
N LYS A 33 -4.22 15.73 13.22
CA LYS A 33 -5.32 16.58 13.69
C LYS A 33 -6.18 17.02 12.52
N VAL A 34 -7.50 17.08 12.70
CA VAL A 34 -8.44 17.71 11.77
C VAL A 34 -9.46 18.50 12.59
N ASN A 35 -9.58 19.80 12.34
CA ASN A 35 -10.34 20.72 13.19
C ASN A 35 -9.94 20.54 14.66
N ASN A 36 -10.90 20.25 15.55
CA ASN A 36 -10.66 20.00 16.98
C ASN A 36 -10.51 18.50 17.34
N LEU A 37 -10.35 17.64 16.33
CA LEU A 37 -10.15 16.19 16.51
C LEU A 37 -8.66 15.86 16.44
N LYS A 38 -8.13 15.24 17.49
CA LYS A 38 -6.84 14.54 17.46
C LYS A 38 -7.13 13.06 17.25
N LEU A 39 -6.53 12.47 16.21
CA LEU A 39 -6.78 11.09 15.81
C LEU A 39 -5.46 10.30 15.77
N LYS A 40 -5.53 9.04 16.18
CA LYS A 40 -4.49 8.03 16.03
C LYS A 40 -5.17 6.77 15.54
N LEU A 41 -4.76 6.28 14.38
CA LEU A 41 -5.39 5.16 13.69
C LEU A 41 -4.35 4.10 13.33
N PRO A 42 -4.71 2.81 13.36
CA PRO A 42 -3.85 1.70 12.95
C PRO A 42 -3.71 1.61 11.41
N LEU A 43 -3.65 2.75 10.74
CA LEU A 43 -3.52 2.89 9.28
C LEU A 43 -2.15 3.47 8.95
N PHE A 44 -1.62 3.12 7.78
CA PHE A 44 -0.37 3.65 7.24
C PHE A 44 -0.66 4.41 5.95
N GLY A 45 0.25 5.31 5.56
CA GLY A 45 0.09 6.08 4.33
C GLY A 45 -0.79 7.32 4.45
N TYR A 46 -0.39 8.37 3.73
CA TYR A 46 -1.17 9.60 3.63
C TYR A 46 -2.47 9.43 2.85
N PHE A 47 -2.53 8.47 1.92
CA PHE A 47 -3.76 8.10 1.22
C PHE A 47 -4.88 7.68 2.20
N ASN A 48 -4.53 7.00 3.30
CA ASN A 48 -5.50 6.67 4.34
C ASN A 48 -5.94 7.90 5.17
N VAL A 49 -5.11 8.95 5.29
CA VAL A 49 -5.56 10.22 5.88
C VAL A 49 -6.63 10.86 5.01
N TYR A 50 -6.46 10.86 3.68
CA TYR A 50 -7.50 11.35 2.76
C TYR A 50 -8.80 10.55 2.90
N ASN A 51 -8.74 9.22 2.99
CA ASN A 51 -9.93 8.38 3.20
C ASN A 51 -10.67 8.73 4.50
N ILE A 52 -9.93 8.93 5.58
CA ILE A 52 -10.53 9.29 6.88
C ILE A 52 -11.10 10.71 6.85
N LEU A 53 -10.43 11.66 6.20
CA LEU A 53 -10.96 13.01 6.05
C LEU A 53 -12.26 13.03 5.24
N ALA A 54 -12.34 12.25 4.16
CA ALA A 54 -13.57 12.09 3.39
C ALA A 54 -14.71 11.51 4.25
N ALA A 55 -14.43 10.44 5.02
CA ALA A 55 -15.42 9.85 5.92
C ALA A 55 -15.89 10.82 7.01
N ILE A 56 -14.98 11.61 7.60
CA ILE A 56 -15.31 12.65 8.59
C ILE A 56 -16.16 13.75 7.95
N ALA A 57 -15.83 14.20 6.74
CA ALA A 57 -16.59 15.21 6.02
C ALA A 57 -18.04 14.77 5.80
N VAL A 58 -18.25 13.53 5.36
CA VAL A 58 -19.59 12.93 5.21
C VAL A 58 -20.29 12.83 6.56
N ALA A 59 -19.63 12.26 7.59
CA ALA A 59 -20.21 12.14 8.93
C ALA A 59 -20.67 13.48 9.51
N LYS A 60 -19.93 14.56 9.22
CA LYS A 60 -20.31 15.92 9.63
C LYS A 60 -21.50 16.48 8.89
N GLU A 61 -21.67 16.17 7.61
CA GLU A 61 -22.88 16.56 6.88
C GLU A 61 -24.13 15.90 7.50
N PHE A 62 -24.00 14.67 7.98
CA PHE A 62 -25.04 13.95 8.73
C PHE A 62 -25.09 14.30 10.22
N LYS A 63 -24.44 15.39 10.65
CA LYS A 63 -24.45 15.91 12.02
C LYS A 63 -23.94 14.93 13.09
N ILE A 64 -23.14 13.93 12.72
CA ILE A 64 -22.52 13.00 13.68
C ILE A 64 -21.52 13.77 14.55
N SER A 65 -21.64 13.60 15.87
CA SER A 65 -20.83 14.36 16.83
C SER A 65 -19.35 13.99 16.76
N ASN A 66 -18.49 14.89 17.25
CA ASN A 66 -17.05 14.61 17.38
C ASN A 66 -16.76 13.43 18.31
N GLN A 67 -17.61 13.22 19.32
CA GLN A 67 -17.47 12.15 20.29
C GLN A 67 -17.76 10.79 19.65
N GLU A 68 -18.83 10.69 18.86
CA GLU A 68 -19.18 9.48 18.12
C GLU A 68 -18.12 9.11 17.07
N ILE A 69 -17.66 10.09 16.29
CA ILE A 69 -16.58 9.88 15.31
C ILE A 69 -15.33 9.33 16.01
N LYS A 70 -14.90 9.93 17.13
CA LYS A 70 -13.75 9.43 17.90
C LYS A 70 -13.99 8.03 18.43
N LYS A 71 -15.19 7.72 18.94
CA LYS A 71 -15.55 6.41 19.48
C LYS A 71 -15.42 5.32 18.42
N VAL A 72 -15.95 5.55 17.22
CA VAL A 72 -15.88 4.62 16.09
C VAL A 72 -14.44 4.47 15.61
N LEU A 73 -13.75 5.58 15.37
CA LEU A 73 -12.37 5.57 14.86
C LEU A 73 -11.37 4.94 15.84
N ARG A 74 -11.59 5.05 17.15
CA ARG A 74 -10.75 4.38 18.16
C ARG A 74 -10.81 2.85 18.05
N ASN A 75 -11.95 2.30 17.63
CA ASN A 75 -12.17 0.87 17.48
C ASN A 75 -11.99 0.40 16.02
N PHE A 76 -11.57 1.29 15.13
CA PHE A 76 -11.37 0.98 13.72
C PHE A 76 -10.28 -0.08 13.55
N LYS A 77 -10.60 -1.11 12.77
CA LYS A 77 -9.65 -2.14 12.34
C LYS A 77 -9.40 -1.96 10.84
N PRO A 78 -8.14 -2.00 10.38
CA PRO A 78 -7.84 -1.98 8.96
C PRO A 78 -8.56 -3.12 8.24
N LEU A 79 -9.07 -2.83 7.05
CA LEU A 79 -9.63 -3.86 6.19
C LEU A 79 -8.51 -4.79 5.73
N PRO A 80 -8.76 -6.12 5.67
CA PRO A 80 -7.84 -7.05 5.03
C PRO A 80 -7.49 -6.58 3.61
N HIS A 81 -6.26 -6.86 3.17
CA HIS A 81 -5.81 -6.59 1.79
C HIS A 81 -5.74 -5.10 1.37
N HIS A 82 -5.88 -4.15 2.31
CA HIS A 82 -5.84 -2.70 2.05
C HIS A 82 -4.65 -2.05 2.77
N PHE A 83 -3.46 -2.24 2.23
CA PHE A 83 -2.19 -1.82 2.84
C PHE A 83 -2.07 -2.25 4.31
N GLN A 84 -2.37 -3.52 4.57
CA GLN A 84 -2.39 -4.09 5.92
C GLN A 84 -0.98 -4.55 6.32
N LEU A 85 -0.41 -3.96 7.36
CA LEU A 85 0.86 -4.43 7.93
C LEU A 85 0.65 -5.69 8.77
N ILE A 86 1.31 -6.78 8.38
CA ILE A 86 1.31 -8.08 9.04
C ILE A 86 2.74 -8.37 9.50
N LYS A 87 2.93 -8.44 10.81
CA LYS A 87 4.23 -8.81 11.40
C LYS A 87 4.33 -10.34 11.46
N LEU A 88 5.35 -10.90 10.82
CA LEU A 88 5.70 -12.31 10.93
C LEU A 88 6.98 -12.46 11.75
N ARG A 89 7.42 -13.71 11.96
CA ARG A 89 8.57 -14.01 12.82
C ARG A 89 9.87 -13.44 12.25
N LYS A 90 10.14 -13.63 10.96
CA LYS A 90 11.38 -13.17 10.32
C LYS A 90 11.26 -11.82 9.61
N PHE A 91 10.11 -11.47 9.07
CA PHE A 91 9.92 -10.28 8.24
C PHE A 91 8.52 -9.69 8.40
N CYS A 92 8.28 -8.51 7.82
CA CYS A 92 6.96 -7.89 7.79
C CYS A 92 6.39 -7.95 6.37
N LEU A 93 5.10 -8.28 6.25
CA LEU A 93 4.33 -8.16 5.01
C LEU A 93 3.44 -6.92 5.07
N ILE A 94 3.29 -6.24 3.94
CA ILE A 94 2.23 -5.28 3.68
C ILE A 94 1.33 -5.91 2.63
N ASP A 95 0.14 -6.30 3.06
CA ASP A 95 -0.88 -6.91 2.20
C ASP A 95 -1.75 -5.81 1.57
N ASP A 96 -1.56 -5.61 0.26
CA ASP A 96 -2.28 -4.63 -0.55
C ASP A 96 -2.82 -5.27 -1.84
N THR A 97 -3.41 -6.47 -1.68
CA THR A 97 -3.83 -7.36 -2.78
C THR A 97 -5.28 -7.20 -3.24
N TYR A 98 -6.04 -6.25 -2.67
CA TYR A 98 -7.43 -6.05 -3.07
C TYR A 98 -7.55 -5.32 -4.41
N ASN A 99 -6.97 -4.12 -4.53
CA ASN A 99 -7.06 -3.35 -5.76
C ASN A 99 -5.71 -2.76 -6.15
N SER A 100 -5.48 -2.70 -7.46
CA SER A 100 -4.26 -2.14 -8.01
C SER A 100 -4.57 -1.32 -9.25
N ASN A 101 -4.41 -0.01 -9.08
CA ASN A 101 -4.37 0.98 -10.15
C ASN A 101 -3.06 1.77 -10.05
N PRO A 102 -2.64 2.50 -11.09
CA PRO A 102 -1.32 3.12 -11.13
C PRO A 102 -1.06 4.14 -10.01
N LEU A 103 -2.09 4.90 -9.60
CA LEU A 103 -1.96 5.89 -8.52
C LEU A 103 -1.77 5.19 -7.17
N ALA A 104 -2.66 4.26 -6.83
CA ALA A 104 -2.58 3.49 -5.60
C ALA A 104 -1.26 2.69 -5.51
N PHE A 105 -0.74 2.20 -6.63
CA PHE A 105 0.56 1.53 -6.69
C PHE A 105 1.69 2.47 -6.27
N ARG A 106 1.74 3.68 -6.85
CA ARG A 106 2.76 4.68 -6.50
C ARG A 106 2.67 5.08 -5.03
N GLU A 107 1.47 5.34 -4.53
CA GLU A 107 1.25 5.70 -3.12
C GLU A 107 1.70 4.60 -2.15
N ALA A 108 1.47 3.33 -2.50
CA ALA A 108 1.94 2.19 -1.72
C ALA A 108 3.49 2.08 -1.72
N ILE A 109 4.13 2.28 -2.88
CA ILE A 109 5.60 2.30 -3.00
C ILE A 109 6.20 3.44 -2.17
N GLU A 110 5.62 4.64 -2.25
CA GLU A 110 6.08 5.79 -1.48
C GLU A 110 5.98 5.54 0.03
N GLU A 111 4.90 4.92 0.49
CA GLU A 111 4.74 4.60 1.90
C GLU A 111 5.73 3.52 2.34
N LEU A 112 5.90 2.46 1.55
CA LEU A 112 6.92 1.43 1.79
C LEU A 112 8.34 2.05 1.91
N ALA A 113 8.67 2.98 1.02
CA ALA A 113 9.96 3.68 1.03
C ALA A 113 10.19 4.51 2.32
N ARG A 114 9.13 5.05 2.91
CA ARG A 114 9.17 5.83 4.17
C ARG A 114 9.23 4.95 5.42
N MET A 115 8.67 3.74 5.37
CA MET A 115 8.62 2.85 6.53
C MET A 115 10.02 2.37 6.94
N LYS A 116 10.21 2.20 8.26
CA LYS A 116 11.45 1.67 8.83
C LYS A 116 11.49 0.15 8.69
N THR A 117 12.67 -0.38 8.36
CA THR A 117 12.97 -1.80 8.26
C THR A 117 14.47 -1.97 8.49
N GLU A 118 14.86 -3.11 9.07
CA GLU A 118 16.26 -3.50 9.29
C GLU A 118 16.84 -4.24 8.07
N GLY A 119 15.96 -4.84 7.25
CA GLY A 119 16.32 -5.52 6.02
C GLY A 119 15.97 -4.70 4.78
N ARG A 120 15.60 -5.43 3.72
CA ARG A 120 15.29 -4.88 2.40
C ARG A 120 13.84 -4.43 2.32
N ARG A 121 13.59 -3.43 1.48
CA ARG A 121 12.25 -3.14 0.95
C ARG A 121 12.04 -3.95 -0.31
N VAL A 122 11.11 -4.88 -0.25
CA VAL A 122 10.79 -5.77 -1.36
C VAL A 122 9.40 -5.43 -1.88
N VAL A 123 9.26 -5.34 -3.21
CA VAL A 123 7.95 -5.23 -3.86
C VAL A 123 7.67 -6.51 -4.63
N ILE A 124 6.58 -7.18 -4.29
CA ILE A 124 6.01 -8.30 -5.05
C ILE A 124 4.81 -7.74 -5.82
N ALA A 125 5.01 -7.54 -7.11
CA ALA A 125 4.08 -6.87 -8.01
C ALA A 125 3.42 -7.86 -8.98
N SER A 126 2.09 -7.81 -9.11
CA SER A 126 1.38 -8.44 -10.23
C SER A 126 0.63 -7.40 -11.05
N GLU A 127 -0.21 -7.88 -11.97
CA GLU A 127 -0.88 -7.06 -12.96
C GLU A 127 -1.92 -6.12 -12.34
N MET A 128 -1.98 -4.89 -12.87
CA MET A 128 -3.11 -3.99 -12.74
C MET A 128 -4.11 -4.32 -13.86
N LYS A 129 -5.30 -4.81 -13.51
CA LYS A 129 -6.35 -5.13 -14.49
C LYS A 129 -7.14 -3.88 -14.88
N GLU A 130 -8.03 -4.01 -15.87
CA GLU A 130 -8.99 -2.97 -16.29
C GLU A 130 -8.37 -1.68 -16.88
N LEU A 131 -7.08 -1.68 -17.22
CA LEU A 131 -6.41 -0.52 -17.84
C LEU A 131 -6.58 -0.42 -19.36
N GLY A 132 -7.20 -1.42 -19.99
CA GLY A 132 -7.38 -1.50 -21.45
C GLY A 132 -6.07 -1.26 -22.22
N LYS A 133 -6.12 -0.39 -23.22
CA LYS A 133 -4.96 -0.03 -24.07
C LYS A 133 -3.79 0.60 -23.31
N PHE A 134 -4.01 1.12 -22.10
CA PHE A 134 -2.97 1.74 -21.29
C PHE A 134 -2.18 0.73 -20.46
N SER A 135 -2.65 -0.52 -20.37
CA SER A 135 -2.09 -1.53 -19.46
C SER A 135 -0.57 -1.62 -19.56
N ARG A 136 -0.02 -1.89 -20.75
CA ARG A 136 1.44 -2.00 -20.95
C ARG A 136 2.20 -0.76 -20.47
N LYS A 137 1.73 0.42 -20.88
CA LYS A 137 2.36 1.71 -20.56
C LYS A 137 2.37 1.96 -19.06
N GLU A 138 1.25 1.74 -18.37
CA GLU A 138 1.14 2.02 -16.94
C GLU A 138 1.96 1.05 -16.09
N HIS A 139 2.01 -0.23 -16.44
CA HIS A 139 2.91 -1.20 -15.79
C HIS A 139 4.37 -0.76 -15.94
N TYR A 140 4.77 -0.37 -17.14
CA TYR A 140 6.10 0.15 -17.41
C TYR A 140 6.42 1.42 -16.59
N LEU A 141 5.48 2.36 -16.48
CA LEU A 141 5.66 3.58 -15.70
C LEU A 141 5.75 3.31 -14.19
N VAL A 142 4.98 2.35 -13.67
CA VAL A 142 5.15 1.89 -12.28
C VAL A 142 6.54 1.30 -12.07
N GLY A 143 7.03 0.50 -13.01
CA GLY A 143 8.40 -0.01 -12.99
C GLY A 143 9.45 1.09 -12.89
N LYS A 144 9.34 2.13 -13.74
CA LYS A 144 10.23 3.30 -13.68
C LYS A 144 10.19 3.98 -12.32
N PHE A 145 8.99 4.14 -11.75
CA PHE A 145 8.82 4.76 -10.44
C PHE A 145 9.46 3.94 -9.31
N ILE A 146 9.36 2.60 -9.36
CA ILE A 146 10.04 1.70 -8.42
C ILE A 146 11.56 1.93 -8.46
N ALA A 147 12.14 2.07 -9.65
CA ALA A 147 13.58 2.29 -9.80
C ALA A 147 14.09 3.59 -9.18
N GLN A 148 13.22 4.61 -9.13
CA GLN A 148 13.51 5.92 -8.54
C GLN A 148 13.14 5.99 -7.06
N SER A 149 12.59 4.92 -6.49
CA SER A 149 12.16 4.82 -5.10
C SER A 149 13.21 4.07 -4.28
N LYS A 150 13.13 4.19 -2.95
CA LYS A 150 13.98 3.43 -2.02
C LYS A 150 13.50 1.98 -1.93
N ILE A 151 13.62 1.21 -3.00
CA ILE A 151 13.26 -0.21 -3.09
C ILE A 151 14.53 -1.00 -3.39
N ASP A 152 14.68 -2.15 -2.74
CA ASP A 152 15.92 -2.93 -2.79
C ASP A 152 15.76 -4.17 -3.68
N PHE A 153 14.55 -4.74 -3.74
CA PHE A 153 14.27 -5.94 -4.54
C PHE A 153 12.87 -5.88 -5.16
N LEU A 154 12.76 -6.26 -6.43
CA LEU A 154 11.51 -6.27 -7.18
C LEU A 154 11.22 -7.69 -7.67
N VAL A 155 10.06 -8.22 -7.29
CA VAL A 155 9.50 -9.45 -7.83
C VAL A 155 8.29 -9.08 -8.69
N THR A 156 8.21 -9.63 -9.90
CA THR A 156 7.05 -9.44 -10.79
C THR A 156 6.39 -10.78 -11.09
N ILE A 157 5.06 -10.84 -11.05
CA ILE A 157 4.29 -12.08 -11.25
C ILE A 157 3.32 -11.92 -12.42
N GLY A 158 3.45 -12.78 -13.43
CA GLY A 158 2.52 -12.83 -14.56
C GLY A 158 2.98 -12.04 -15.79
N LYS A 159 2.31 -12.27 -16.92
CA LYS A 159 2.79 -11.87 -18.25
C LYS A 159 2.95 -10.36 -18.41
N LEU A 160 1.96 -9.57 -17.98
CA LEU A 160 2.03 -8.10 -18.10
C LEU A 160 2.90 -7.47 -17.02
N ALA A 161 3.05 -8.11 -15.85
CA ALA A 161 3.93 -7.62 -14.79
C ALA A 161 5.42 -7.59 -15.22
N LYS A 162 5.81 -8.35 -16.26
CA LYS A 162 7.14 -8.21 -16.91
C LYS A 162 7.43 -6.77 -17.34
N GLU A 163 6.41 -6.00 -17.73
CA GLU A 163 6.59 -4.60 -18.14
C GLU A 163 6.98 -3.72 -16.94
N ILE A 164 6.56 -4.06 -15.71
CA ILE A 164 7.05 -3.42 -14.47
C ILE A 164 8.55 -3.67 -14.34
N GLY A 165 9.00 -4.93 -14.47
CA GLY A 165 10.43 -5.28 -14.40
C GLY A 165 11.25 -4.59 -15.50
N LYS A 166 10.71 -4.52 -16.72
CA LYS A 166 11.32 -3.81 -17.85
C LYS A 166 11.47 -2.31 -17.57
N GLY A 167 10.41 -1.67 -17.08
CA GLY A 167 10.43 -0.26 -16.70
C GLY A 167 11.46 0.04 -15.61
N ALA A 168 11.53 -0.83 -14.60
CA ALA A 168 12.49 -0.69 -13.50
C ALA A 168 13.93 -0.81 -13.99
N SER A 169 14.25 -1.87 -14.75
CA SER A 169 15.59 -2.10 -15.27
C SER A 169 16.07 -0.95 -16.17
N GLN A 170 15.22 -0.45 -17.08
CA GLN A 170 15.58 0.66 -17.97
C GLN A 170 15.73 2.01 -17.24
N ALA A 171 15.16 2.15 -16.05
CA ALA A 171 15.32 3.32 -15.20
C ALA A 171 16.46 3.18 -14.17
N GLY A 172 17.32 2.17 -14.32
CA GLY A 172 18.54 2.02 -13.51
C GLY A 172 18.43 1.05 -12.33
N PHE A 173 17.31 0.32 -12.19
CA PHE A 173 17.23 -0.72 -11.18
C PHE A 173 18.11 -1.92 -11.57
N ARG A 174 18.92 -2.37 -10.61
CA ARG A 174 19.87 -3.47 -10.81
C ARG A 174 19.15 -4.75 -11.26
N LYS A 175 19.58 -5.34 -12.38
CA LYS A 175 18.89 -6.50 -12.98
C LYS A 175 18.91 -7.72 -12.07
N GLU A 176 19.98 -7.90 -11.30
CA GLU A 176 20.15 -8.94 -10.30
C GLU A 176 19.14 -8.82 -9.13
N ASN A 177 18.58 -7.63 -8.92
CA ASN A 177 17.56 -7.36 -7.92
C ASN A 177 16.13 -7.44 -8.48
N ILE A 178 15.97 -7.84 -9.75
CA ILE A 178 14.67 -8.08 -10.37
C ILE A 178 14.49 -9.59 -10.57
N LEU A 179 13.46 -10.14 -9.94
CA LEU A 179 13.02 -11.50 -10.17
C LEU A 179 11.67 -11.48 -10.89
N HIS A 180 11.58 -12.20 -12.01
CA HIS A 180 10.30 -12.45 -12.66
C HIS A 180 9.85 -13.88 -12.40
N CYS A 181 8.60 -14.03 -11.96
CA CYS A 181 7.94 -15.30 -11.69
C CYS A 181 6.71 -15.45 -12.59
N GLN A 182 6.44 -16.68 -13.04
CA GLN A 182 5.25 -16.98 -13.82
C GLN A 182 4.01 -17.19 -12.96
N SER A 183 4.20 -17.60 -11.69
CA SER A 183 3.11 -17.98 -10.78
C SER A 183 3.36 -17.53 -9.34
N ASN A 184 2.28 -17.55 -8.54
CA ASN A 184 2.32 -17.30 -7.10
C ASN A 184 3.14 -18.38 -6.37
N GLU A 185 3.11 -19.62 -6.87
CA GLU A 185 3.85 -20.76 -6.32
C GLU A 185 5.36 -20.58 -6.43
N GLU A 186 5.85 -20.03 -7.55
CA GLU A 186 7.28 -19.73 -7.72
C GLU A 186 7.77 -18.69 -6.71
N VAL A 187 6.93 -17.68 -6.43
CA VAL A 187 7.24 -16.67 -5.41
C VAL A 187 7.35 -17.33 -4.04
N VAL A 188 6.34 -18.09 -3.61
CA VAL A 188 6.31 -18.74 -2.29
C VAL A 188 7.49 -19.72 -2.09
N LYS A 189 7.96 -20.39 -3.14
CA LYS A 189 9.09 -21.33 -3.07
C LYS A 189 10.47 -20.64 -3.10
N SER A 190 10.54 -19.35 -3.42
CA SER A 190 11.81 -18.67 -3.62
C SER A 190 12.49 -18.27 -2.31
N LYS A 191 13.70 -18.79 -2.09
CA LYS A 191 14.55 -18.43 -0.94
C LYS A 191 15.17 -17.04 -1.05
N LYS A 192 15.11 -16.39 -2.23
CA LYS A 192 15.73 -15.07 -2.46
C LYS A 192 14.86 -13.90 -1.99
N ILE A 193 13.55 -14.14 -1.86
CA ILE A 193 12.55 -13.08 -1.63
C ILE A 193 12.38 -12.79 -0.15
N PHE A 194 12.42 -13.80 0.71
CA PHE A 194 12.05 -13.69 2.12
C PHE A 194 13.27 -13.81 3.03
N LEU A 195 13.96 -12.70 3.27
CA LEU A 195 15.09 -12.65 4.21
C LEU A 195 14.66 -12.03 5.55
N PRO A 196 15.33 -12.39 6.66
CA PRO A 196 15.07 -11.76 7.95
C PRO A 196 15.22 -10.24 7.90
N GLY A 197 14.33 -9.53 8.61
CA GLY A 197 14.28 -8.08 8.67
C GLY A 197 13.56 -7.40 7.51
N ASP A 198 13.28 -8.11 6.41
CA ASP A 198 12.65 -7.53 5.22
C ASP A 198 11.27 -6.91 5.52
N LEU A 199 10.95 -5.86 4.75
CA LEU A 199 9.61 -5.29 4.64
C LEU A 199 9.11 -5.46 3.21
N ILE A 200 8.07 -6.27 3.05
CA ILE A 200 7.65 -6.81 1.76
C ILE A 200 6.23 -6.34 1.46
N LEU A 201 6.07 -5.54 0.41
CA LEU A 201 4.75 -5.16 -0.13
C LEU A 201 4.29 -6.19 -1.16
N VAL A 202 3.10 -6.73 -0.99
CA VAL A 202 2.44 -7.59 -1.98
C VAL A 202 1.30 -6.80 -2.60
N LYS A 203 1.39 -6.50 -3.91
CA LYS A 203 0.42 -5.65 -4.60
C LYS A 203 0.11 -6.12 -6.02
N GLY A 204 -1.18 -6.17 -6.33
CA GLY A 204 -1.71 -6.60 -7.62
C GLY A 204 -3.23 -6.51 -7.62
N SER A 205 -3.86 -6.64 -8.78
CA SER A 205 -5.32 -6.75 -8.85
C SER A 205 -5.80 -8.00 -8.10
N HIS A 206 -6.99 -7.95 -7.48
CA HIS A 206 -7.59 -9.12 -6.84
C HIS A 206 -7.64 -10.36 -7.74
N ALA A 207 -7.88 -10.17 -9.05
CA ALA A 207 -7.92 -11.26 -10.02
C ALA A 207 -6.58 -12.00 -10.21
N CYS A 208 -5.49 -11.50 -9.61
CA CYS A 208 -4.18 -12.16 -9.58
C CYS A 208 -4.00 -13.09 -8.37
N HIS A 209 -4.98 -13.14 -7.45
CA HIS A 209 -5.03 -14.03 -6.29
C HIS A 209 -3.78 -13.96 -5.39
N LEU A 210 -3.22 -12.77 -5.24
CA LEU A 210 -2.00 -12.56 -4.45
C LEU A 210 -2.24 -12.73 -2.94
N GLU A 211 -3.49 -12.65 -2.48
CA GLU A 211 -3.87 -13.03 -1.11
C GLU A 211 -3.41 -14.46 -0.77
N GLY A 212 -3.38 -15.37 -1.76
CA GLY A 212 -2.87 -16.72 -1.59
C GLY A 212 -1.37 -16.76 -1.29
N VAL A 213 -0.57 -15.81 -1.82
CA VAL A 213 0.85 -15.66 -1.45
C VAL A 213 0.96 -15.24 0.01
N VAL A 214 0.17 -14.24 0.43
CA VAL A 214 0.16 -13.73 1.80
C VAL A 214 -0.21 -14.84 2.80
N GLU A 215 -1.29 -15.60 2.55
CA GLU A 215 -1.72 -16.68 3.44
C GLU A 215 -0.72 -17.83 3.52
N LYS A 216 -0.13 -18.25 2.39
CA LYS A 216 0.91 -19.30 2.39
C LYS A 216 2.12 -18.88 3.24
N LEU A 217 2.57 -17.63 3.12
CA LEU A 217 3.70 -17.11 3.90
C LEU A 217 3.38 -17.00 5.40
N LYS A 218 2.16 -16.54 5.75
CA LYS A 218 1.69 -16.54 7.14
C LYS A 218 1.73 -17.93 7.76
N ASN A 219 1.31 -18.95 7.02
CA ASN A 219 1.30 -20.33 7.49
C ASN A 219 2.71 -20.91 7.64
N GLN A 220 3.62 -20.65 6.70
CA GLN A 220 5.02 -21.10 6.80
C GLN A 220 5.75 -20.50 8.01
N GLU A 221 5.53 -19.22 8.29
CA GLU A 221 6.18 -18.55 9.43
C GLU A 221 5.55 -18.94 10.78
N ARG A 222 4.29 -19.40 10.81
CA ARG A 222 3.68 -20.03 11.98
C ARG A 222 4.26 -21.42 12.26
N LEU A 223 4.36 -22.26 11.23
CA LEU A 223 4.80 -23.66 11.34
C LEU A 223 6.29 -23.84 11.70
N THR A 224 7.13 -22.83 11.51
CA THR A 224 8.56 -22.90 11.90
C THR A 224 8.80 -22.63 13.39
N SER A 225 7.78 -22.82 14.23
CA SER A 225 7.82 -22.78 15.69
C SER A 225 7.81 -24.22 16.21
N ILE A 226 8.97 -24.87 16.17
CA ILE A 226 9.28 -26.13 16.88
C ILE A 226 10.61 -25.90 17.57
#